data_AF-A0A949XKQ6-F1
#
_entry.id   AF-A0A949XKQ6-F1
#
_cell.length_a   1.000
_cell.length_b   1.000
_cell.length_c   1.000
_cell.angle_alpha   90.00
_cell.angle_beta   90.00
_cell.angle_gamma   90.00
#
_symmetry.space_group_name_H-M   'P 1'
#
loop_
_entity.id
_entity.type
_entity.pdbx_description
1 polymer ?
#
loop_
_entity_poly.entity_id
_entity_poly.type
_entity_poly.pdbx_seq_one_letter_code
_entity_poly.pdbx_strand_id
1 'polypeptide(L)'
;MKEQFFVNGVEIDHTLEKNGKPLSPAEAKKEQQKVDKEVRKYSDPKQAEKSRAHDEKQVDVFLRAVRLSSGRRTSNFKRSILMYDLSGDPAFHPRNLEERFAESLNGRIWIDEESGMVAELRFETIKDVKLGGGLVANLHKGFWLHLIQERQPDGVWITKSVDGSGDARAALFVHARFRFKEQLDKCHLFSVSTHQTLHDPNNSDVGPSQP
;
A
#
# COMPACT_ATOMS: atom_id res chain seq x y z
N MET A 1 15.75 -7.71 0.59
CA MET A 1 15.64 -7.19 -0.78
C MET A 1 14.26 -7.52 -1.30
N LYS A 2 13.58 -6.54 -1.89
CA LYS A 2 12.28 -6.69 -2.54
C LYS A 2 12.39 -6.05 -3.93
N GLU A 3 11.66 -6.60 -4.88
CA GLU A 3 11.35 -5.95 -6.15
C GLU A 3 9.84 -5.70 -6.23
N GLN A 4 9.45 -4.72 -7.03
CA GLN A 4 8.06 -4.33 -7.23
C GLN A 4 7.80 -4.20 -8.73
N PHE A 5 6.66 -4.71 -9.17
CA PHE A 5 6.20 -4.59 -10.55
C PHE A 5 4.68 -4.48 -10.61
N PHE A 6 4.14 -4.13 -11.77
CA PHE A 6 2.71 -3.88 -11.93
C PHE A 6 2.07 -4.83 -12.93
N VAL A 7 0.87 -5.32 -12.61
CA VAL A 7 0.02 -6.09 -13.53
C VAL A 7 -1.31 -5.37 -13.67
N ASN A 8 -1.61 -4.89 -14.89
CA ASN A 8 -2.81 -4.09 -15.18
C ASN A 8 -3.01 -2.90 -14.22
N GLY A 9 -1.90 -2.26 -13.82
CA GLY A 9 -1.89 -1.11 -12.90
C GLY A 9 -2.01 -1.46 -11.42
N VAL A 10 -1.99 -2.74 -11.04
CA VAL A 10 -1.93 -3.18 -9.64
C VAL A 10 -0.50 -3.56 -9.28
N GLU A 11 0.00 -3.02 -8.17
CA GLU A 11 1.33 -3.30 -7.62
C GLU A 11 1.42 -4.73 -7.07
N ILE A 12 2.55 -5.40 -7.35
CA ILE A 12 2.90 -6.72 -6.84
C ILE A 12 4.29 -6.65 -6.23
N ASP A 13 4.38 -7.05 -4.95
CA ASP A 13 5.62 -7.18 -4.19
C ASP A 13 6.21 -8.58 -4.34
N HIS A 14 7.51 -8.66 -4.60
CA HIS A 14 8.26 -9.91 -4.57
C HIS A 14 9.49 -9.80 -3.65
N THR A 15 9.49 -10.55 -2.56
CA THR A 15 10.58 -10.60 -1.58
C THR A 15 11.64 -11.61 -2.00
N LEU A 16 12.86 -11.14 -2.24
CA LEU A 16 13.99 -11.99 -2.65
C LEU A 16 14.92 -12.33 -1.48
N GLU A 17 15.02 -11.42 -0.50
CA GLU A 17 15.91 -11.59 0.67
C GLU A 17 15.28 -10.99 1.93
N LYS A 18 15.57 -11.61 3.08
CA LYS A 18 15.26 -11.06 4.41
C LYS A 18 16.55 -10.90 5.21
N ASN A 19 16.73 -9.74 5.85
CA ASN A 19 17.91 -9.44 6.68
C ASN A 19 19.25 -9.65 5.95
N GLY A 20 19.31 -9.31 4.65
CA GLY A 20 20.50 -9.47 3.81
C GLY A 20 20.85 -10.92 3.46
N LYS A 21 19.98 -11.88 3.75
CA LYS A 21 20.13 -13.28 3.37
C LYS A 21 19.05 -13.68 2.37
N PRO A 22 19.37 -14.47 1.34
CA PRO A 22 18.37 -15.08 0.48
C PRO A 22 17.33 -15.83 1.31
N LEU A 23 16.09 -15.84 0.83
CA LEU A 23 15.04 -16.65 1.44
C LEU A 23 15.47 -18.13 1.48
N SER A 24 15.08 -18.85 2.53
CA SER A 24 15.23 -20.30 2.53
C SER A 24 14.42 -20.93 1.37
N PRO A 25 14.77 -22.14 0.88
CA PRO A 25 14.03 -22.75 -0.23
C PRO A 25 12.52 -22.86 -0.01
N ALA A 26 12.10 -23.13 1.24
CA ALA A 26 10.68 -23.17 1.60
C ALA A 26 10.02 -21.78 1.57
N GLU A 27 10.70 -20.75 2.05
CA GLU A 27 10.21 -19.37 2.00
C GLU A 27 10.16 -18.82 0.57
N ALA A 28 11.21 -19.08 -0.22
CA ALA A 28 11.26 -18.67 -1.63
C ALA A 28 10.12 -19.31 -2.43
N LYS A 29 9.86 -20.60 -2.21
CA LYS A 29 8.72 -21.29 -2.86
C LYS A 29 7.38 -20.69 -2.43
N LYS A 30 7.21 -20.37 -1.15
CA LYS A 30 5.97 -19.75 -0.64
C LYS A 30 5.78 -18.33 -1.20
N GLU A 31 6.86 -17.56 -1.30
CA GLU A 31 6.83 -16.22 -1.88
C GLU A 31 6.49 -16.29 -3.37
N GLN A 32 7.16 -17.16 -4.14
CA GLN A 32 6.86 -17.33 -5.57
C GLN A 32 5.39 -17.73 -5.79
N GLN A 33 4.86 -18.65 -4.98
CA GLN A 33 3.45 -19.03 -5.06
C GLN A 33 2.49 -17.87 -4.76
N LYS A 34 2.87 -16.98 -3.83
CA LYS A 34 2.11 -15.76 -3.55
C LYS A 34 2.12 -14.83 -4.76
N VAL A 35 3.31 -14.54 -5.29
CA VAL A 35 3.50 -13.67 -6.47
C VAL A 35 2.74 -14.22 -7.67
N ASP A 36 2.90 -15.50 -8.01
CA ASP A 36 2.20 -16.14 -9.13
C ASP A 36 0.67 -16.05 -8.99
N LYS A 37 0.16 -16.18 -7.76
CA LYS A 37 -1.26 -16.05 -7.47
C LYS A 37 -1.75 -14.62 -7.71
N GLU A 38 -0.99 -13.62 -7.28
CA GLU A 38 -1.33 -12.20 -7.49
C GLU A 38 -1.25 -11.84 -8.98
N VAL A 39 -0.21 -12.27 -9.68
CA VAL A 39 -0.08 -12.09 -11.14
C VAL A 39 -1.28 -12.68 -11.86
N ARG A 40 -1.65 -13.93 -11.56
CA ARG A 40 -2.82 -14.57 -12.18
C ARG A 40 -4.12 -13.85 -11.85
N LYS A 41 -4.29 -13.42 -10.59
CA LYS A 41 -5.49 -12.70 -10.16
C LYS A 41 -5.63 -11.38 -10.90
N TYR A 42 -4.58 -10.56 -10.96
CA TYR A 42 -4.63 -9.22 -11.55
C TYR A 42 -4.43 -9.22 -13.07
N SER A 43 -4.04 -10.35 -13.66
CA SER A 43 -4.11 -10.56 -15.12
C SER A 43 -5.55 -10.48 -15.64
N ASP A 44 -6.56 -10.80 -14.82
CA ASP A 44 -7.96 -10.50 -15.13
C ASP A 44 -8.22 -9.00 -14.92
N PRO A 45 -8.52 -8.22 -16.00
CA PRO A 45 -8.75 -6.79 -15.89
C PRO A 45 -9.87 -6.42 -14.92
N LYS A 46 -10.89 -7.28 -14.75
CA LYS A 46 -11.99 -7.04 -13.79
C LYS A 46 -11.52 -7.08 -12.35
N GLN A 47 -10.58 -7.98 -12.03
CA GLN A 47 -9.99 -8.04 -10.68
C GLN A 47 -9.07 -6.86 -10.44
N ALA A 48 -8.29 -6.45 -11.45
CA ALA A 48 -7.43 -5.28 -11.36
C ALA A 48 -8.24 -3.98 -11.18
N GLU A 49 -9.32 -3.81 -11.95
CA GLU A 49 -10.26 -2.70 -11.81
C GLU A 49 -10.93 -2.70 -10.43
N LYS A 50 -11.40 -3.86 -9.95
CA LYS A 50 -11.97 -3.98 -8.61
C LYS A 50 -10.98 -3.58 -7.51
N SER A 51 -9.70 -3.90 -7.67
CA SER A 51 -8.65 -3.48 -6.73
C SER A 51 -8.49 -1.96 -6.73
N ARG A 52 -8.36 -1.35 -7.92
CA ARG A 52 -8.23 0.11 -8.04
C ARG A 52 -9.45 0.86 -7.50
N ALA A 53 -10.66 0.38 -7.81
CA ALA A 53 -11.91 0.95 -7.29
C ALA A 53 -12.00 0.82 -5.75
N HIS A 54 -11.41 -0.22 -5.17
CA HIS A 54 -11.32 -0.36 -3.72
C HIS A 54 -10.38 0.70 -3.12
N ASP A 55 -9.22 0.93 -3.75
CA ASP A 55 -8.26 1.94 -3.29
C ASP A 55 -8.86 3.36 -3.38
N GLU A 56 -9.57 3.68 -4.47
CA GLU A 56 -10.32 4.94 -4.61
C GLU A 56 -11.37 5.11 -3.50
N LYS A 57 -12.06 4.04 -3.14
CA LYS A 57 -13.04 4.06 -2.04
C LYS A 57 -12.36 4.33 -0.69
N GLN A 58 -11.15 3.82 -0.46
CA GLN A 58 -10.40 4.11 0.77
C GLN A 58 -9.99 5.58 0.84
N VAL A 59 -9.59 6.18 -0.28
CA VAL A 59 -9.33 7.63 -0.36
C VAL A 59 -10.60 8.42 -0.06
N ASP A 60 -11.74 8.05 -0.62
CA ASP A 60 -13.04 8.68 -0.33
C ASP A 60 -13.43 8.56 1.16
N VAL A 61 -13.24 7.39 1.78
CA VAL A 61 -13.45 7.22 3.23
C VAL A 61 -12.54 8.17 4.03
N PHE A 62 -11.26 8.24 3.69
CA PHE A 62 -10.31 9.14 4.34
C PHE A 62 -10.76 10.60 4.22
N LEU A 63 -11.09 11.08 3.01
CA LEU A 63 -11.50 12.46 2.77
C LEU A 63 -12.80 12.84 3.51
N ARG A 64 -13.71 11.89 3.74
CA ARG A 64 -14.95 12.14 4.50
C ARG A 64 -14.77 12.07 6.01
N ALA A 65 -13.91 11.18 6.49
CA ALA A 65 -13.77 10.86 7.91
C ALA A 65 -12.62 11.62 8.60
N VAL A 66 -11.76 12.30 7.84
CA VAL A 66 -10.56 12.96 8.35
C VAL A 66 -10.58 14.45 8.00
N ARG A 67 -10.36 15.28 9.02
CA ARG A 67 -10.16 16.73 8.87
C ARG A 67 -8.69 17.04 8.65
N LEU A 68 -8.43 17.84 7.63
CA LEU A 68 -7.12 18.42 7.36
C LEU A 68 -7.07 19.84 7.93
N SER A 69 -5.99 20.16 8.64
CA SER A 69 -5.82 21.46 9.29
C SER A 69 -4.36 21.94 9.19
N SER A 70 -4.14 23.21 9.56
CA SER A 70 -2.79 23.78 9.64
C SER A 70 -1.94 23.63 8.37
N GLY A 71 -2.60 23.77 7.21
CA GLY A 71 -1.99 23.60 5.90
C GLY A 71 -0.84 24.56 5.67
N ARG A 72 0.32 24.03 5.30
CA ARG A 72 1.54 24.82 5.08
C ARG A 72 2.40 24.21 3.99
N ARG A 73 3.03 25.08 3.20
CA ARG A 73 4.01 24.67 2.19
C ARG A 73 5.39 24.59 2.81
N THR A 74 6.11 23.52 2.52
CA THR A 74 7.50 23.31 2.93
C THR A 74 8.33 22.84 1.76
N SER A 75 9.61 23.18 1.74
CA SER A 75 10.58 22.68 0.77
C SER A 75 11.32 21.49 1.39
N ASN A 76 10.63 20.34 1.52
CA ASN A 76 11.23 19.08 1.91
C ASN A 76 11.49 18.23 0.65
N PHE A 77 12.45 17.30 0.71
CA PHE A 77 12.77 16.39 -0.40
C PHE A 77 13.18 17.07 -1.72
N LYS A 78 13.68 18.32 -1.66
CA LYS A 78 13.98 19.18 -2.84
C LYS A 78 12.76 19.43 -3.74
N ARG A 79 11.55 19.27 -3.21
CA ARG A 79 10.27 19.43 -3.92
C ARG A 79 9.35 20.35 -3.12
N SER A 80 8.32 20.88 -3.76
CA SER A 80 7.27 21.63 -3.06
C SER A 80 6.31 20.64 -2.42
N ILE A 81 6.21 20.68 -1.09
CA ILE A 81 5.41 19.74 -0.30
C ILE A 81 4.33 20.52 0.47
N LEU A 82 3.08 20.08 0.37
CA LEU A 82 1.99 20.52 1.21
C LEU A 82 1.90 19.63 2.44
N MET A 83 1.97 20.23 3.62
CA MET A 83 1.88 19.52 4.89
C MET A 83 0.59 19.91 5.61
N TYR A 84 -0.16 18.90 6.08
CA TYR A 84 -1.39 19.08 6.85
C TYR A 84 -1.35 18.24 8.11
N ASP A 85 -1.91 18.77 9.20
CA ASP A 85 -2.22 17.98 10.38
C ASP A 85 -3.57 17.29 10.18
N LEU A 86 -3.63 16.01 10.52
CA LEU A 86 -4.77 15.11 10.32
C LEU A 86 -5.46 14.85 11.65
N SER A 87 -6.79 14.88 11.67
CA SER A 87 -7.57 14.43 12.82
C SER A 87 -8.86 13.77 12.35
N GLY A 88 -9.23 12.65 12.96
CA GLY A 88 -10.54 12.04 12.73
C GLY A 88 -11.67 13.03 13.04
N ASP A 89 -12.68 13.09 12.18
CA ASP A 89 -13.83 13.96 12.37
C ASP A 89 -14.75 13.38 13.46
N PRO A 90 -14.92 14.05 14.62
CA PRO A 90 -15.78 13.55 15.70
C PRO A 90 -17.28 13.58 15.37
N ALA A 91 -17.71 14.31 14.33
CA ALA A 91 -19.08 14.31 13.83
C ALA A 91 -19.34 13.20 12.79
N PHE A 92 -18.29 12.53 12.33
CA PHE A 92 -18.41 11.41 11.40
C PHE A 92 -18.91 10.17 12.14
N HIS A 93 -19.91 9.50 11.57
CA HIS A 93 -20.54 8.33 12.18
C HIS A 93 -20.08 7.06 11.45
N PRO A 94 -19.05 6.35 11.93
CA PRO A 94 -18.45 5.26 11.19
C PRO A 94 -19.33 3.99 11.21
N ARG A 95 -19.48 3.38 10.04
CA ARG A 95 -20.34 2.22 9.79
C ARG A 95 -19.55 0.93 9.61
N ASN A 96 -18.31 1.02 9.15
CA ASN A 96 -17.42 -0.12 8.93
C ASN A 96 -16.08 0.07 9.67
N LEU A 97 -15.18 -0.91 9.56
CA LEU A 97 -13.91 -0.90 10.26
C LEU A 97 -12.97 0.21 9.76
N GLU A 98 -12.87 0.39 8.44
CA GLU A 98 -12.02 1.40 7.80
C GLU A 98 -12.41 2.81 8.26
N GLU A 99 -13.71 3.07 8.31
CA GLU A 99 -14.29 4.30 8.81
C GLU A 99 -14.01 4.53 10.31
N ARG A 100 -14.12 3.50 11.16
CA ARG A 100 -13.76 3.60 12.58
C ARG A 100 -12.29 3.90 12.77
N PHE A 101 -11.44 3.32 11.92
CA PHE A 101 -10.02 3.55 11.93
C PHE A 101 -9.70 5.00 11.53
N ALA A 102 -10.27 5.49 10.43
CA ALA A 102 -10.11 6.88 9.99
C ALA A 102 -10.60 7.89 11.06
N GLU A 103 -11.76 7.65 11.68
CA GLU A 103 -12.28 8.49 12.76
C GLU A 103 -11.40 8.45 14.04
N SER A 104 -10.55 7.43 14.18
CA SER A 104 -9.64 7.29 15.32
C SER A 104 -8.28 7.91 15.11
N LEU A 105 -7.93 8.40 13.91
CA LEU A 105 -6.57 8.86 13.66
C LEU A 105 -6.30 10.27 14.17
N ASN A 106 -5.05 10.51 14.53
CA ASN A 106 -4.42 11.81 14.63
C ASN A 106 -3.04 11.72 14.00
N GLY A 107 -2.60 12.73 13.26
CA GLY A 107 -1.33 12.62 12.56
C GLY A 107 -1.00 13.79 11.66
N ARG A 108 -0.20 13.50 10.65
CA ARG A 108 0.30 14.45 9.68
C ARG A 108 0.57 13.77 8.35
N ILE A 109 0.26 14.48 7.28
CA ILE A 109 0.51 14.05 5.91
C ILE A 109 1.34 15.10 5.18
N TRP A 110 2.21 14.62 4.31
CA TRP A 110 3.03 15.42 3.41
C TRP A 110 2.71 14.97 2.00
N ILE A 111 2.21 15.89 1.19
CA ILE A 111 1.73 15.64 -0.16
C ILE A 111 2.63 16.42 -1.11
N ASP A 112 3.17 15.75 -2.11
CA ASP A 112 3.89 16.40 -3.20
C ASP A 112 2.93 17.27 -4.02
N GLU A 113 3.25 18.55 -4.15
CA GLU A 113 2.34 19.51 -4.78
C GLU A 113 2.20 19.31 -6.29
N GLU A 114 3.25 18.81 -6.95
CA GLU A 114 3.25 18.58 -8.39
C GLU A 114 2.39 17.37 -8.77
N SER A 115 2.52 16.26 -8.03
CA SER A 115 1.86 14.99 -8.36
C SER A 115 0.61 14.68 -7.53
N GLY A 116 0.38 15.38 -6.42
CA GLY A 116 -0.69 15.07 -5.47
C GLY A 116 -0.46 13.79 -4.65
N MET A 117 0.72 13.18 -4.77
CA MET A 117 1.05 11.91 -4.11
C MET A 117 1.55 12.12 -2.69
N VAL A 118 1.32 11.15 -1.81
CA VAL A 118 1.78 11.18 -0.42
C VAL A 118 3.29 10.89 -0.37
N ALA A 119 4.08 11.86 0.07
CA ALA A 119 5.51 11.68 0.29
C ALA A 119 5.83 11.11 1.67
N GLU A 120 5.05 11.49 2.68
CA GLU A 120 5.17 10.97 4.04
C GLU A 120 3.80 10.96 4.71
N LEU A 121 3.54 9.95 5.52
CA LEU A 121 2.37 9.85 6.35
C LEU A 121 2.79 9.35 7.73
N ARG A 122 2.43 10.09 8.77
CA ARG A 122 2.60 9.67 10.16
C ARG A 122 1.29 9.81 10.88
N PHE A 123 0.83 8.75 11.53
CA PHE A 123 -0.36 8.85 12.36
C PHE A 123 -0.33 7.88 13.54
N GLU A 124 -1.22 8.15 14.49
CA GLU A 124 -1.57 7.27 15.58
C GLU A 124 -3.10 7.21 15.79
N THR A 125 -3.59 6.12 16.36
CA THR A 125 -4.99 6.01 16.80
C THR A 125 -5.12 6.58 18.21
N ILE A 126 -5.99 7.57 18.40
CA ILE A 126 -6.22 8.23 19.70
C ILE A 126 -7.28 7.54 20.56
N LYS A 127 -7.97 6.54 20.01
CA LYS A 127 -9.00 5.72 20.67
C LYS A 127 -9.00 4.30 20.14
N ASP A 128 -9.63 3.40 20.88
CA ASP A 128 -9.79 1.99 20.52
C ASP A 128 -10.65 1.82 19.24
N VAL A 129 -10.19 0.97 18.33
CA VAL A 129 -10.91 0.60 17.11
C VAL A 129 -11.51 -0.80 17.28
N LYS A 130 -12.82 -0.82 17.51
CA LYS A 130 -13.58 -2.05 17.82
C LYS A 130 -14.00 -2.80 16.56
N LEU A 131 -13.73 -4.11 16.52
CA LEU A 131 -14.21 -5.05 15.51
C LEU A 131 -15.35 -5.91 16.10
N GLY A 132 -16.45 -6.07 15.36
CA GLY A 132 -17.59 -6.89 15.81
C GLY A 132 -18.17 -6.43 17.16
N GLY A 133 -18.37 -5.13 17.35
CA GLY A 133 -18.86 -4.55 18.60
C GLY A 133 -17.83 -4.52 19.75
N GLY A 134 -16.60 -4.96 19.52
CA GLY A 134 -15.51 -5.02 20.51
C GLY A 134 -15.43 -6.35 21.27
N LEU A 135 -16.33 -7.30 20.98
CA LEU A 135 -16.32 -8.65 21.55
C LEU A 135 -15.44 -9.62 20.76
N VAL A 136 -15.32 -9.41 19.44
CA VAL A 136 -14.52 -10.27 18.55
C VAL A 136 -13.05 -9.86 18.57
N ALA A 137 -12.78 -8.58 18.29
CA ALA A 137 -11.44 -8.04 18.37
C ALA A 137 -11.46 -6.52 18.62
N ASN A 138 -10.34 -5.99 19.09
CA ASN A 138 -10.13 -4.57 19.31
C ASN A 138 -8.66 -4.23 19.04
N LEU A 139 -8.43 -3.18 18.26
CA LEU A 139 -7.13 -2.53 18.19
C LEU A 139 -7.11 -1.43 19.25
N HIS A 140 -6.23 -1.56 20.24
CA HIS A 140 -6.14 -0.58 21.30
C HIS A 140 -5.57 0.75 20.79
N LYS A 141 -5.95 1.83 21.47
CA LYS A 141 -5.33 3.15 21.33
C LYS A 141 -3.79 3.03 21.31
N GLY A 142 -3.17 3.87 20.49
CA GLY A 142 -1.72 3.95 20.36
C GLY A 142 -1.13 3.07 19.26
N PHE A 143 -1.96 2.48 18.39
CA PHE A 143 -1.45 2.04 17.08
C PHE A 143 -0.86 3.23 16.35
N TRP A 144 0.36 3.12 15.83
CA TRP A 144 0.98 4.16 15.04
C TRP A 144 1.64 3.60 13.80
N LEU A 145 1.72 4.42 12.77
CA LEU A 145 2.34 4.12 11.49
C LEU A 145 3.14 5.31 10.97
N HIS A 146 4.30 5.04 10.40
CA HIS A 146 5.12 5.97 9.64
C HIS A 146 5.44 5.37 8.28
N LEU A 147 4.95 6.02 7.23
CA LEU A 147 5.16 5.67 5.82
C LEU A 147 5.97 6.79 5.16
N ILE A 148 7.00 6.41 4.40
CA ILE A 148 7.78 7.31 3.55
C ILE A 148 7.74 6.76 2.13
N GLN A 149 7.39 7.62 1.17
CA GLN A 149 7.44 7.32 -0.26
C GLN A 149 8.38 8.31 -0.98
N GLU A 150 9.00 7.83 -2.05
CA GLU A 150 9.94 8.61 -2.85
C GLU A 150 9.62 8.49 -4.33
N ARG A 151 9.55 9.64 -5.00
CA ARG A 151 9.39 9.71 -6.45
C ARG A 151 10.69 9.30 -7.14
N GLN A 152 10.59 8.29 -7.99
CA GLN A 152 11.68 7.81 -8.83
C GLN A 152 11.87 8.70 -10.06
N PRO A 153 13.03 8.63 -10.75
CA PRO A 153 13.31 9.45 -11.93
C PRO A 153 12.30 9.32 -13.08
N ASP A 154 11.66 8.16 -13.24
CA ASP A 154 10.62 7.89 -14.23
C ASP A 154 9.24 8.44 -13.84
N GLY A 155 9.10 8.95 -12.61
CA GLY A 155 7.88 9.54 -12.08
C GLY A 155 7.03 8.63 -11.20
N VAL A 156 7.40 7.35 -11.04
CA VAL A 156 6.71 6.41 -10.16
C VAL A 156 7.02 6.72 -8.70
N TRP A 157 6.02 6.62 -7.82
CA TRP A 157 6.21 6.74 -6.38
C TRP A 157 6.39 5.36 -5.76
N ILE A 158 7.51 5.16 -5.07
CA ILE A 158 7.84 3.89 -4.43
C ILE A 158 7.85 4.09 -2.92
N THR A 159 7.27 3.14 -2.20
CA THR A 159 7.35 3.07 -0.74
C THR A 159 8.79 2.75 -0.32
N LYS A 160 9.43 3.65 0.43
CA LYS A 160 10.81 3.48 0.92
C LYS A 160 10.86 2.82 2.29
N SER A 161 9.94 3.19 3.17
CA SER A 161 9.85 2.57 4.48
C SER A 161 8.43 2.61 5.02
N VAL A 162 8.10 1.57 5.76
CA VAL A 162 6.87 1.47 6.54
C VAL A 162 7.22 0.88 7.89
N ASP A 163 6.96 1.61 8.95
CA ASP A 163 7.09 1.10 10.30
C ASP A 163 5.94 1.52 11.19
N GLY A 164 5.74 0.73 12.25
CA GLY A 164 4.63 0.93 13.14
C GLY A 164 4.59 -0.08 14.27
N SER A 165 3.64 0.16 15.17
CA SER A 165 3.38 -0.71 16.30
C SER A 165 1.91 -0.67 16.65
N GLY A 166 1.42 -1.74 17.26
CA GLY A 166 0.09 -1.75 17.88
C GLY A 166 -0.02 -2.77 18.99
N ASP A 167 -1.12 -2.65 19.73
CA ASP A 167 -1.60 -3.61 20.71
C ASP A 167 -3.03 -4.00 20.31
N ALA A 168 -3.27 -5.29 20.12
CA ALA A 168 -4.57 -5.80 19.71
C ALA A 168 -5.01 -6.92 20.63
N ARG A 169 -6.33 -6.99 20.86
CA ARG A 169 -6.98 -8.08 21.55
C ARG A 169 -7.90 -8.83 20.60
N ALA A 170 -7.79 -10.15 20.60
CA ALA A 170 -8.78 -11.05 20.00
C ALA A 170 -9.51 -11.83 21.11
N ALA A 171 -10.83 -11.90 21.01
CA ALA A 171 -11.73 -12.43 22.03
C ALA A 171 -11.42 -11.82 23.43
N LEU A 172 -11.48 -12.64 24.48
CA LEU A 172 -11.30 -12.18 25.86
C LEU A 172 -9.85 -12.25 26.36
N PHE A 173 -9.02 -13.13 25.81
CA PHE A 173 -7.73 -13.51 26.45
C PHE A 173 -6.51 -13.43 25.52
N VAL A 174 -6.70 -13.25 24.21
CA VAL A 174 -5.56 -13.23 23.28
C VAL A 174 -5.14 -11.79 23.07
N HIS A 175 -4.01 -11.41 23.68
CA HIS A 175 -3.41 -10.08 23.53
C HIS A 175 -2.11 -10.19 22.73
N ALA A 176 -2.00 -9.39 21.67
CA ALA A 176 -0.85 -9.36 20.80
C ALA A 176 -0.32 -7.94 20.69
N ARG A 177 0.93 -7.75 21.11
CA ARG A 177 1.70 -6.55 20.77
C ARG A 177 2.56 -6.86 19.57
N PHE A 178 2.55 -5.96 18.61
CA PHE A 178 3.31 -6.12 17.39
C PHE A 178 4.05 -4.84 17.06
N ARG A 179 5.21 -5.03 16.43
CA ARG A 179 6.02 -4.01 15.79
C ARG A 179 6.41 -4.53 14.43
N PHE A 180 6.32 -3.67 13.44
CA PHE A 180 6.77 -3.96 12.10
C PHE A 180 7.65 -2.81 11.63
N LYS A 181 8.65 -3.17 10.84
CA LYS A 181 9.50 -2.22 10.14
C LYS A 181 9.93 -2.90 8.86
N GLU A 182 9.62 -2.25 7.75
CA GLU A 182 10.06 -2.64 6.42
C GLU A 182 10.82 -1.47 5.81
N GLN A 183 12.02 -1.76 5.31
CA GLN A 183 12.83 -0.82 4.53
C GLN A 183 13.04 -1.40 3.13
N LEU A 184 12.67 -0.62 2.12
CA LEU A 184 12.84 -0.93 0.70
C LEU A 184 14.09 -0.17 0.20
N ASP A 185 15.24 -0.64 0.66
CA ASP A 185 16.53 0.02 0.40
C ASP A 185 17.11 -0.27 -1.00
N LYS A 186 16.52 -1.23 -1.74
CA LYS A 186 17.06 -1.74 -3.03
C LYS A 186 15.96 -2.07 -4.05
N CYS A 187 14.93 -1.23 -4.21
CA CYS A 187 14.01 -1.41 -5.33
C CYS A 187 14.73 -1.00 -6.63
N HIS A 188 14.95 -1.97 -7.53
CA HIS A 188 15.30 -1.70 -8.91
C HIS A 188 14.00 -1.59 -9.70
N LEU A 189 13.75 -0.42 -10.28
CA LEU A 189 12.68 -0.26 -11.24
C LEU A 189 13.08 -0.94 -12.55
N PHE A 190 12.32 -1.95 -12.96
CA PHE A 190 12.43 -2.54 -14.28
C PHE A 190 11.30 -1.99 -15.15
N SER A 191 11.65 -1.17 -16.14
CA SER A 191 10.70 -0.78 -17.18
C SER A 191 10.57 -1.93 -18.17
N VAL A 192 9.38 -2.53 -18.25
CA VAL A 192 9.08 -3.60 -19.20
C VAL A 192 8.13 -3.04 -20.26
N SER A 193 8.62 -2.85 -21.48
CA SER A 193 7.74 -2.58 -22.62
C SER A 193 7.00 -3.86 -22.99
N THR A 194 5.74 -3.96 -22.58
CA THR A 194 4.92 -5.11 -22.97
C THR A 194 4.41 -4.90 -24.39
N HIS A 195 5.12 -5.44 -25.38
CA HIS A 195 4.55 -5.64 -26.71
C HIS A 195 3.63 -6.87 -26.66
N GLN A 196 2.34 -6.66 -26.34
CA GLN A 196 1.34 -7.72 -26.50
C GLN A 196 1.14 -7.95 -28.01
N THR A 197 1.84 -8.94 -28.56
CA THR A 197 1.44 -9.52 -29.84
C THR A 197 0.25 -10.44 -29.57
N LEU A 198 -0.96 -9.92 -29.76
CA LEU A 198 -2.14 -10.76 -29.91
C LEU A 198 -1.96 -11.56 -31.20
N HIS A 199 -1.62 -12.83 -31.09
CA HIS A 199 -1.63 -13.73 -32.24
C HIS A 199 -3.10 -13.99 -32.59
N ASP A 200 -3.53 -13.51 -33.75
CA ASP A 200 -4.83 -13.83 -34.32
C ASP A 200 -4.83 -15.34 -34.67
N PRO A 201 -5.70 -16.16 -34.05
CA PRO A 201 -5.74 -17.60 -34.30
C PRO A 201 -6.18 -17.97 -35.74
N ASN A 202 -6.53 -17.00 -36.59
CA ASN A 202 -7.01 -17.25 -37.96
C ASN A 202 -6.02 -16.97 -39.09
N ASN A 203 -4.77 -16.54 -38.84
CA ASN A 203 -3.80 -16.40 -39.93
C ASN A 203 -2.79 -17.54 -39.95
N SER A 204 -3.15 -18.63 -40.62
CA SER A 204 -2.20 -19.65 -41.08
C SER A 204 -1.40 -19.09 -42.26
N ASP A 205 -0.35 -18.30 -41.97
CA ASP A 205 0.59 -17.89 -43.00
C ASP A 205 1.77 -18.85 -43.10
N VAL A 206 1.86 -19.37 -44.30
CA VAL A 206 2.79 -20.35 -44.85
C VAL A 206 4.21 -19.77 -44.82
N GLY A 207 5.15 -20.52 -44.26
CA GLY A 207 6.56 -20.11 -44.26
C GLY A 207 7.16 -20.02 -45.66
N PRO A 208 8.33 -19.36 -45.78
CA PRO A 208 9.35 -19.92 -46.66
C PRO A 208 10.71 -20.07 -45.97
N SER A 209 11.32 -21.19 -46.36
CA SER A 209 12.72 -21.62 -46.33
C SER A 209 13.83 -20.58 -46.14
N GLN A 210 14.76 -20.95 -45.25
CA GLN A 210 16.12 -20.42 -45.15
C GLN A 210 16.91 -20.60 -46.45
N PRO A 211 17.92 -19.75 -46.65
CA PRO A 211 19.29 -20.27 -46.68
C PRO A 211 20.13 -19.85 -45.46
#